data_AF-A0A9X7EBK0-F1
#
_entry.id   AF-A0A9X7EBK0-F1
#
_cell.length_a   1.000
_cell.length_b   1.000
_cell.length_c   1.000
_cell.angle_alpha   90.00
_cell.angle_beta   90.00
_cell.angle_gamma   90.00
#
_symmetry.space_group_name_H-M   'P 1'
#
loop_
_entity.id
_entity.type
_entity.pdbx_description
1 polymer ?
#
loop_
_entity_poly.entity_id
_entity_poly.type
_entity_poly.pdbx_seq_one_letter_code
_entity_poly.pdbx_strand_id
1 'polypeptide(L)'
;MTDEKIHWVKKFGVNYIINHRQLLQDQILEFGLTDVDDIFCLNNTDQHWQAICDLIKSKRKIFSTVENEHPLEMGILKSKSATIVWEFMFTKAMYVKLY
;
A
#
# COMPACT_ATOMS: atom_id res chain seq x y z
N MET A 1 12.26 10.15 -8.62
CA MET A 1 12.21 8.85 -9.33
C MET A 1 13.06 8.98 -10.58
N THR A 2 13.82 7.96 -11.00
CA THR A 2 14.61 8.04 -12.25
C THR A 2 13.72 7.78 -13.46
N ASP A 3 14.03 8.42 -14.59
CA ASP A 3 13.26 8.29 -15.85
C ASP A 3 13.18 6.84 -16.35
N GLU A 4 14.24 6.07 -16.14
CA GLU A 4 14.29 4.64 -16.45
C GLU A 4 13.20 3.84 -15.72
N LYS A 5 13.03 4.08 -14.41
CA LYS A 5 12.00 3.40 -13.61
C LYS A 5 10.60 3.77 -14.06
N ILE A 6 10.37 5.06 -14.35
CA ILE A 6 9.09 5.54 -14.87
C ILE A 6 8.77 4.87 -16.19
N HIS A 7 9.74 4.83 -17.13
CA HIS A 7 9.57 4.21 -18.42
C HIS A 7 9.29 2.71 -18.31
N TRP A 8 9.98 2.00 -17.41
CA TRP A 8 9.75 0.59 -17.16
C TRP A 8 8.33 0.33 -16.64
N VAL A 9 7.88 1.08 -15.62
CA VAL A 9 6.52 0.92 -15.05
C VAL A 9 5.43 1.24 -16.07
N LYS A 10 5.63 2.25 -16.94
CA LYS A 10 4.67 2.58 -18.01
C LYS A 10 4.38 1.41 -18.96
N LYS A 11 5.33 0.48 -19.16
CA LYS A 11 5.13 -0.69 -20.03
C LYS A 11 4.09 -1.68 -19.50
N PHE A 12 3.77 -1.63 -18.21
CA PHE A 12 2.79 -2.51 -17.58
C PHE A 12 1.36 -1.96 -17.61
N GLY A 13 1.11 -0.85 -18.31
CA GLY A 13 -0.24 -0.32 -18.49
C GLY A 13 -0.77 0.45 -17.28
N VAL A 14 0.09 1.03 -16.46
CA VAL A 14 -0.34 1.88 -15.34
C VAL A 14 -1.05 3.14 -15.84
N ASN A 15 -2.13 3.52 -15.16
CA ASN A 15 -2.86 4.75 -15.49
C ASN A 15 -2.14 6.01 -14.98
N TYR A 16 -1.63 5.94 -13.74
CA TYR A 16 -1.00 7.06 -13.05
C TYR A 16 0.30 6.60 -12.38
N ILE A 17 1.28 7.50 -12.36
CA ILE A 17 2.56 7.28 -11.69
C ILE A 17 2.80 8.46 -10.77
N ILE A 18 2.99 8.18 -9.48
CA ILE A 18 3.25 9.18 -8.44
C ILE A 18 4.58 8.91 -7.73
N ASN A 19 5.14 9.94 -7.11
CA ASN A 19 6.39 9.92 -6.38
C ASN A 19 6.13 9.76 -4.87
N HIS A 20 6.46 8.59 -4.33
CA HIS A 20 6.31 8.24 -2.90
C HIS A 20 7.21 9.04 -1.94
N ARG A 21 8.11 9.89 -2.45
CA ARG A 21 8.93 10.81 -1.64
C ARG A 21 8.27 12.17 -1.41
N GLN A 22 7.16 12.41 -2.09
CA GLN A 22 6.34 13.60 -1.95
C GLN A 22 5.01 13.21 -1.30
N LEU A 23 4.22 14.21 -0.91
CA LEU A 23 2.89 13.98 -0.35
C LEU A 23 2.03 13.26 -1.40
N LEU A 24 1.61 12.03 -1.07
CA LEU A 24 0.83 11.20 -1.97
C LEU A 24 -0.58 11.76 -2.17
N GLN A 25 -1.13 12.40 -1.14
CA GLN A 25 -2.47 13.01 -1.17
C GLN A 25 -2.58 14.11 -2.22
N ASP A 26 -1.62 15.04 -2.24
CA ASP A 26 -1.59 16.13 -3.22
C ASP A 26 -1.53 15.59 -4.65
N GLN A 27 -0.72 14.55 -4.87
CA GLN A 27 -0.54 13.96 -6.20
C GLN A 27 -1.79 13.23 -6.70
N ILE A 28 -2.54 12.54 -5.84
CA ILE A 28 -3.77 11.87 -6.29
C ILE A 28 -4.92 12.85 -6.54
N LEU A 29 -4.93 13.99 -5.84
CA LEU A 29 -5.90 15.07 -6.06
C LEU A 29 -5.77 15.68 -7.45
N GLU A 30 -4.55 15.75 -8.00
CA GLU A 30 -4.31 16.18 -9.40
C GLU A 30 -5.02 15.29 -10.43
N PHE A 31 -5.30 14.03 -10.08
CA PHE A 31 -6.06 13.10 -10.89
C PHE A 31 -7.56 13.04 -10.55
N GLY A 32 -8.03 13.94 -9.66
CA GLY A 32 -9.42 13.97 -9.20
C GLY A 32 -9.77 12.84 -8.22
N LEU A 33 -8.77 12.22 -7.60
CA LEU A 33 -8.95 11.14 -6.62
C LEU A 33 -8.75 11.69 -5.20
N THR A 34 -9.62 11.30 -4.28
CA THR A 34 -9.53 11.68 -2.85
C THR A 34 -9.16 10.51 -1.95
N ASP A 35 -9.52 9.30 -2.36
CA ASP A 35 -9.23 8.04 -1.69
C ASP A 35 -8.97 6.94 -2.73
N VAL A 36 -8.49 5.79 -2.24
CA VAL A 36 -8.24 4.61 -3.06
C VAL A 36 -8.93 3.38 -2.50
N ASP A 37 -9.35 2.50 -3.40
CA ASP A 37 -10.08 1.29 -3.05
C ASP A 37 -9.21 0.22 -2.41
N ASP A 38 -7.99 -0.03 -2.86
CA ASP A 38 -7.10 -0.98 -2.17
C ASP A 38 -5.65 -0.52 -2.34
N ILE A 39 -4.81 -0.81 -1.35
CA ILE A 39 -3.41 -0.41 -1.36
C ILE A 39 -2.52 -1.64 -1.23
N PHE A 40 -1.53 -1.75 -2.10
CA PHE A 40 -0.49 -2.77 -1.99
C PHE A 40 0.88 -2.13 -1.70
N CYS A 41 1.38 -2.34 -0.49
CA CYS A 41 2.68 -1.86 -0.03
C CYS A 41 3.75 -2.94 -0.27
N LEU A 42 4.73 -2.63 -1.11
CA LEU A 42 5.81 -3.54 -1.50
C LEU A 42 7.16 -3.16 -0.91
N ASN A 43 7.24 -2.05 -0.20
CA ASN A 43 8.49 -1.55 0.37
C ASN A 43 8.22 -0.60 1.54
N ASN A 44 8.97 -0.75 2.62
CA ASN A 44 8.99 0.14 3.79
C ASN A 44 7.59 0.56 4.32
N THR A 45 6.89 -0.39 4.94
CA THR A 45 5.54 -0.12 5.48
C THR A 45 5.55 0.95 6.56
N ASP A 46 6.56 1.01 7.43
CA ASP A 46 6.69 2.03 8.48
C ASP A 46 6.63 3.44 7.90
N GLN A 47 7.46 3.72 6.89
CA GLN A 47 7.56 5.05 6.29
C GLN A 47 6.24 5.48 5.63
N HIS A 48 5.49 4.53 5.08
CA HIS A 48 4.29 4.81 4.29
C HIS A 48 3.00 4.68 5.10
N TRP A 49 3.05 4.20 6.35
CA TRP A 49 1.86 3.82 7.12
C TRP A 49 0.82 4.93 7.23
N GLN A 50 1.25 6.15 7.58
CA GLN A 50 0.34 7.28 7.74
C GLN A 50 -0.36 7.62 6.42
N ALA A 51 0.40 7.75 5.33
CA ALA A 51 -0.15 8.04 4.01
C ALA A 51 -1.11 6.94 3.53
N ILE A 52 -0.77 5.67 3.77
CA ILE A 52 -1.63 4.53 3.46
C ILE A 52 -2.95 4.65 4.22
N CYS A 53 -2.88 4.91 5.53
CA CYS A 53 -4.05 5.07 6.37
C CYS A 53 -4.91 6.26 5.98
N ASP A 54 -4.33 7.36 5.50
CA ASP A 54 -5.07 8.55 5.08
C ASP A 54 -5.78 8.34 3.75
N LEU A 55 -5.14 7.65 2.80
CA LEU A 55 -5.65 7.45 1.44
C LEU A 55 -6.64 6.30 1.32
N ILE A 56 -6.59 5.30 2.20
CA ILE A 56 -7.49 4.14 2.10
C ILE A 56 -8.94 4.56 2.36
N LYS A 57 -9.86 4.08 1.53
CA LYS A 57 -11.30 4.25 1.72
C LYS A 57 -11.84 3.34 2.84
N SER A 58 -13.00 3.68 3.40
CA SER A 58 -13.62 2.85 4.44
C SER A 58 -13.99 1.45 3.93
N LYS A 59 -13.83 0.42 4.78
CA LYS A 59 -14.13 -1.01 4.51
C LYS A 59 -13.27 -1.67 3.43
N ARG A 60 -12.12 -1.09 3.14
CA ARG A 60 -11.18 -1.56 2.13
C ARG A 60 -9.95 -2.24 2.71
N LYS A 61 -9.08 -2.77 1.84
CA LYS A 61 -7.94 -3.60 2.24
C LYS A 61 -6.60 -2.96 1.91
N ILE A 62 -5.67 -3.15 2.83
CA ILE A 62 -4.25 -2.85 2.69
C ILE A 62 -3.52 -4.18 2.68
N PHE A 63 -2.65 -4.39 1.71
CA PHE A 63 -1.80 -5.57 1.58
C PHE A 63 -0.35 -5.16 1.78
N SER A 64 0.42 -5.94 2.54
CA SER A 64 1.86 -5.77 2.63
C SER A 64 2.58 -7.11 2.58
N THR A 65 3.66 -7.18 1.81
CA THR A 65 4.58 -8.34 1.78
C THR A 65 5.87 -8.11 2.55
N VAL A 66 6.09 -6.88 3.03
CA VAL A 66 7.32 -6.49 3.72
C VAL A 66 7.03 -6.32 5.19
N GLU A 67 7.99 -6.70 6.03
CA GLU A 67 7.90 -6.50 7.48
C GLU A 67 7.98 -5.01 7.83
N ASN A 68 7.56 -4.70 9.05
CA ASN A 68 7.72 -3.39 9.66
C ASN A 68 8.71 -3.45 10.82
N GLU A 69 9.51 -2.40 10.98
CA GLU A 69 10.51 -2.32 12.07
C GLU A 69 9.87 -1.89 13.39
N HIS A 70 8.84 -1.04 13.34
CA HIS A 70 8.17 -0.47 14.50
C HIS A 70 6.68 -0.83 14.50
N PRO A 71 6.02 -0.94 15.66
CA PRO A 71 4.59 -1.20 15.72
C PRO A 71 3.78 -0.18 14.92
N LEU A 72 2.95 -0.68 14.00
CA LEU A 72 2.04 0.16 13.22
C LEU A 72 0.91 0.69 14.10
N GLU A 73 0.56 1.97 13.95
CA GLU A 73 -0.55 2.58 14.67
C GLU A 73 -1.89 2.10 14.12
N MET A 74 -2.36 0.94 14.60
CA MET A 74 -3.59 0.29 14.13
C MET A 74 -4.88 1.06 14.48
N GLY A 75 -4.81 1.97 15.47
CA GLY A 75 -5.95 2.78 15.90
C GLY A 75 -6.57 3.59 14.76
N ILE A 76 -5.74 4.03 13.80
CA ILE A 76 -6.15 4.81 12.64
C ILE A 76 -7.13 4.02 11.74
N LEU A 77 -6.94 2.71 11.61
CA LEU A 77 -7.79 1.88 10.76
C LEU A 77 -9.20 1.64 11.33
N LYS A 78 -9.37 1.78 12.66
CA LYS A 78 -10.63 1.50 13.34
C LYS A 78 -11.78 2.37 12.83
N SER A 79 -11.53 3.67 12.65
CA SER A 79 -12.53 4.62 12.15
C SER A 79 -12.97 4.29 10.72
N LYS A 80 -12.05 3.72 9.92
CA LYS A 80 -12.29 3.34 8.53
C LYS A 80 -12.82 1.92 8.38
N SER A 81 -12.83 1.10 9.42
CA SER A 81 -13.12 -0.35 9.31
C SER A 81 -12.26 -1.02 8.22
N ALA A 82 -11.02 -0.56 8.07
CA ALA A 82 -10.09 -1.06 7.07
C ALA A 82 -9.41 -2.34 7.56
N THR A 83 -9.07 -3.24 6.63
CA THR A 83 -8.39 -4.50 6.91
C THR A 83 -6.95 -4.42 6.45
N ILE A 84 -6.01 -4.88 7.28
CA ILE A 84 -4.64 -5.16 6.85
C ILE A 84 -4.47 -6.65 6.59
N VAL A 85 -3.81 -6.99 5.49
CA VAL A 85 -3.46 -8.35 5.10
C VAL A 85 -1.94 -8.44 4.96
N TRP A 86 -1.35 -9.33 5.73
CA TRP A 86 0.06 -9.69 5.60
C TRP A 86 0.18 -10.83 4.59
N GLU A 87 0.74 -10.53 3.44
CA GLU A 87 0.89 -11.46 2.33
C GLU A 87 2.30 -12.06 2.35
N PHE A 88 2.40 -13.34 2.68
CA PHE A 88 3.67 -14.06 2.70
C PHE A 88 3.66 -15.22 1.72
N MET A 89 4.54 -15.15 0.72
CA MET A 89 4.55 -16.07 -0.43
C MET A 89 4.83 -17.53 -0.05
N PHE A 90 5.48 -17.76 1.09
CA PHE A 90 5.84 -19.10 1.56
C PHE A 90 4.86 -19.70 2.57
N THR A 91 3.80 -18.99 2.96
CA THR A 91 2.80 -19.47 3.93
C THR A 91 2.29 -20.86 3.55
N LYS A 92 1.94 -21.06 2.29
CA LYS A 92 1.48 -22.37 1.81
C LYS A 92 2.54 -23.46 2.02
N ALA A 93 3.79 -23.22 1.64
CA ALA A 93 4.86 -24.21 1.78
C ALA A 93 5.18 -24.54 3.24
N MET A 94 5.05 -23.57 4.15
CA MET A 94 5.36 -23.74 5.58
C MET A 94 4.24 -24.45 6.36
N TYR A 95 2.98 -24.20 6.02
CA TYR A 95 1.84 -24.61 6.84
C TYR A 95 0.93 -25.68 6.21
N VAL A 96 1.27 -26.24 5.04
CA VAL A 96 0.49 -27.29 4.34
C VAL A 96 0.33 -28.61 5.12
N LYS A 97 0.93 -28.78 6.31
CA LYS A 97 0.78 -29.98 7.16
C LYS A 97 -0.41 -30.00 8.12
N LEU A 98 -1.36 -29.07 8.05
CA LEU A 98 -2.46 -28.97 9.00
C LEU A 98 -3.85 -29.09 8.36
N TYR A 99 -4.12 -30.21 7.68
CA TYR A 99 -5.47 -30.71 7.39
C TYR A 99 -5.44 -32.23 7.35
#